data_AF-B0EQ14-F1
#
_entry.id   AF-B0EQ14-F1
#
_cell.length_a   1.000
_cell.length_b   1.000
_cell.length_c   1.000
_cell.angle_alpha   90.00
_cell.angle_beta   90.00
_cell.angle_gamma   90.00
#
_symmetry.space_group_name_H-M   'P 1'
#
loop_
_entity.id
_entity.type
_entity.pdbx_description
1 polymer ?
#
loop_
_entity_poly.entity_id
_entity_poly.type
_entity_poly.pdbx_seq_one_letter_code
_entity_poly.pdbx_strand_id
1 'polypeptide(L)'
;MNSLTLMEFFDITSIQSENEMYQIRVRIKEGCRWKKGYKLVCCATKRKSNLYSAIVIINDNQTEYFFDKLLPNGIYDFHLLNMKDERVNDIKSIEHFVIGTEIEILTEIDDENDILIKLQEPATKDDLYGVYVVEQEESKEKFLIGMKQLEVIGEGVIERYITIDKTLLKKGINYEVRVFKSNYKVKWSWINIFSDEAYICSGISNTFHCN
;
A
#
# COMPACT_ATOMS: atom_id res chain seq x y z
N MET A 1 -27.11 5.17 -6.29
CA MET A 1 -26.87 3.73 -6.47
C MET A 1 -25.83 3.31 -5.45
N ASN A 2 -26.07 2.26 -4.66
CA ASN A 2 -25.04 1.68 -3.81
C ASN A 2 -24.02 1.01 -4.75
N SER A 3 -22.82 1.60 -4.84
CA SER A 3 -21.74 1.02 -5.63
C SER A 3 -21.22 -0.22 -4.90
N LEU A 4 -21.27 -1.34 -5.59
CA LEU A 4 -20.82 -2.65 -5.09
C LEU A 4 -19.29 -2.64 -4.93
N THR A 5 -18.77 -3.35 -3.93
CA THR A 5 -17.32 -3.46 -3.66
C THR A 5 -16.79 -4.81 -4.10
N LEU A 6 -15.50 -4.91 -4.41
CA LEU A 6 -14.90 -6.20 -4.82
C LEU A 6 -15.06 -7.30 -3.77
N MET A 7 -15.07 -6.96 -2.47
CA MET A 7 -15.27 -7.93 -1.39
C MET A 7 -16.65 -8.59 -1.42
N GLU A 8 -17.65 -7.98 -2.07
CA GLU A 8 -18.98 -8.61 -2.19
C GLU A 8 -18.96 -9.82 -3.13
N PHE A 9 -17.95 -9.93 -3.98
CA PHE A 9 -17.87 -10.98 -4.98
C PHE A 9 -16.64 -11.90 -4.85
N PHE A 10 -15.57 -11.40 -4.23
CA PHE A 10 -14.32 -12.12 -4.09
C PHE A 10 -13.95 -12.28 -2.62
N ASP A 11 -13.55 -13.48 -2.24
CA ASP A 11 -12.76 -13.74 -1.04
C ASP A 11 -11.28 -13.67 -1.43
N ILE A 12 -10.60 -12.61 -0.98
CA ILE A 12 -9.16 -12.42 -1.21
C ILE A 12 -8.43 -12.77 0.08
N THR A 13 -7.48 -13.70 0.00
CA THR A 13 -6.67 -14.15 1.13
C THR A 13 -5.19 -14.21 0.76
N SER A 14 -4.31 -13.82 1.67
CA SER A 14 -2.87 -14.01 1.57
C SER A 14 -2.46 -15.32 2.24
N ILE A 15 -1.58 -16.09 1.59
CA ILE A 15 -1.04 -17.35 2.10
C ILE A 15 0.47 -17.19 2.18
N GLN A 16 1.03 -17.32 3.39
CA GLN A 16 2.46 -17.21 3.59
C GLN A 16 3.19 -18.32 2.83
N SER A 17 4.22 -17.92 2.09
CA SER A 17 5.17 -18.77 1.39
C SER A 17 6.55 -18.62 2.06
N GLU A 18 7.64 -18.80 1.32
CA GLU A 18 8.99 -18.66 1.84
C GLU A 18 9.44 -17.19 1.94
N ASN A 19 10.32 -16.88 2.91
CA ASN A 19 11.00 -15.58 3.03
C ASN A 19 10.08 -14.34 3.09
N GLU A 20 9.01 -14.39 3.89
CA GLU A 20 8.03 -13.29 4.05
C GLU A 20 7.33 -12.87 2.76
N MET A 21 7.27 -13.78 1.78
CA MET A 21 6.52 -13.61 0.55
C MET A 21 5.18 -14.34 0.67
N TYR A 22 4.15 -13.81 0.03
CA TYR A 22 2.77 -14.28 0.15
C TYR A 22 2.18 -14.56 -1.23
N GLN A 23 1.56 -15.73 -1.37
CA GLN A 23 0.72 -16.04 -2.50
C GLN A 23 -0.67 -15.47 -2.25
N ILE A 24 -1.15 -14.63 -3.17
CA ILE A 24 -2.52 -14.11 -3.09
C ILE A 24 -3.47 -15.04 -3.82
N ARG A 25 -4.47 -15.51 -3.07
CA ARG A 25 -5.55 -16.36 -3.55
C ARG A 25 -6.84 -15.55 -3.61
N VAL A 26 -7.55 -15.71 -4.71
CA VAL A 26 -8.84 -15.08 -4.97
C VAL A 26 -9.86 -16.16 -5.24
N ARG A 27 -10.91 -16.22 -4.44
CA ARG A 27 -12.04 -17.11 -4.66
C ARG A 27 -13.28 -16.31 -5.01
N ILE A 28 -13.98 -16.72 -6.07
CA ILE A 28 -15.29 -16.17 -6.42
C ILE A 28 -16.30 -16.71 -5.39
N LYS A 29 -17.02 -15.80 -4.72
CA LYS A 29 -18.06 -16.16 -3.76
C LYS A 29 -19.18 -16.95 -4.43
N GLU A 30 -19.76 -17.88 -3.68
CA GLU A 30 -20.87 -18.70 -4.17
C GLU A 30 -22.03 -17.82 -4.66
N GLY A 31 -22.65 -18.21 -5.78
CA GLY A 31 -23.75 -17.45 -6.40
C GLY A 31 -23.31 -16.23 -7.23
N CYS A 32 -22.05 -15.79 -7.14
CA CYS A 32 -21.54 -14.73 -8.00
C CYS A 32 -21.22 -15.28 -9.40
N ARG A 33 -21.76 -14.62 -10.44
CA ARG A 33 -21.45 -14.94 -11.84
C ARG A 33 -20.61 -13.84 -12.45
N TRP A 34 -19.47 -14.21 -13.00
CA TRP A 34 -18.55 -13.31 -13.67
C TRP A 34 -18.45 -13.62 -15.15
N LYS A 35 -18.32 -12.59 -15.98
CA LYS A 35 -18.06 -12.75 -17.42
C LYS A 35 -16.55 -12.85 -17.65
N LYS A 36 -16.13 -13.61 -18.67
CA LYS A 36 -14.74 -13.55 -19.16
C LYS A 36 -14.34 -12.11 -19.49
N GLY A 37 -13.05 -11.81 -19.34
CA GLY A 37 -12.47 -10.54 -19.78
C GLY A 37 -12.26 -9.53 -18.66
N TYR A 38 -12.21 -9.96 -17.41
CA TYR A 38 -11.75 -9.14 -16.29
C TYR A 38 -10.40 -9.61 -15.77
N LYS A 39 -9.61 -8.67 -15.29
CA LYS A 39 -8.40 -8.92 -14.51
C LYS A 39 -8.54 -8.23 -13.16
N LEU A 40 -8.16 -8.93 -12.10
CA LEU A 40 -7.95 -8.32 -10.80
C LEU A 40 -6.46 -7.97 -10.68
N VAL A 41 -6.16 -6.76 -10.26
CA VAL A 41 -4.80 -6.25 -10.16
C VAL A 41 -4.53 -5.76 -8.75
N CYS A 42 -3.29 -5.92 -8.30
CA CYS A 42 -2.82 -5.50 -6.99
C CYS A 42 -1.78 -4.39 -7.16
N CYS A 43 -1.96 -3.28 -6.43
CA CYS A 43 -1.16 -2.07 -6.53
C CYS A 43 -0.50 -1.77 -5.18
N ALA A 44 0.84 -1.79 -5.11
CA ALA A 44 1.55 -1.23 -3.96
C ALA A 44 1.64 0.31 -4.05
N THR A 45 1.74 0.84 -5.27
CA THR A 45 1.71 2.28 -5.57
C THR A 45 1.12 2.53 -6.98
N LYS A 46 0.13 3.44 -7.06
CA LYS A 46 -0.57 3.97 -8.26
C LYS A 46 -1.58 3.07 -9.00
N ARG A 47 -2.66 3.75 -9.44
CA ARG A 47 -3.88 3.28 -10.13
C ARG A 47 -3.82 3.31 -11.68
N LYS A 48 -2.65 3.48 -12.32
CA LYS A 48 -2.54 3.58 -13.81
C LYS A 48 -2.41 2.20 -14.48
N SER A 49 -3.00 2.04 -15.67
CA SER A 49 -3.40 0.77 -16.32
C SER A 49 -2.33 -0.33 -16.49
N ASN A 50 -1.05 0.00 -16.32
CA ASN A 50 0.08 -0.91 -16.61
C ASN A 50 1.11 -1.03 -15.47
N LEU A 51 0.88 -0.41 -14.31
CA LEU A 51 1.86 -0.38 -13.21
C LEU A 51 1.29 -1.10 -11.99
N TYR A 52 1.20 -2.43 -12.09
CA TYR A 52 0.71 -3.29 -11.03
C TYR A 52 1.80 -4.19 -10.46
N SER A 53 1.73 -4.44 -9.16
CA SER A 53 2.65 -5.33 -8.46
C SER A 53 2.42 -6.78 -8.90
N ALA A 54 1.16 -7.19 -9.00
CA ALA A 54 0.76 -8.51 -9.48
C ALA A 54 -0.64 -8.45 -10.12
N ILE A 55 -0.95 -9.45 -10.95
CA ILE A 55 -2.23 -9.56 -11.64
C ILE A 55 -2.78 -10.99 -11.61
N VAL A 56 -4.09 -11.12 -11.76
CA VAL A 56 -4.75 -12.38 -12.03
C VAL A 56 -5.87 -12.20 -13.05
N ILE A 57 -5.93 -13.11 -14.02
CA ILE A 57 -6.97 -13.10 -15.06
C ILE A 57 -8.14 -13.96 -14.57
N ILE A 58 -9.30 -13.34 -14.44
CA ILE A 58 -10.53 -14.03 -14.06
C ILE A 58 -11.16 -14.60 -15.34
N ASN A 59 -11.07 -15.92 -15.48
CA ASN A 59 -11.86 -16.65 -16.46
C ASN A 59 -13.19 -17.10 -15.82
N ASP A 60 -14.08 -17.74 -16.55
CA ASP A 60 -15.37 -18.24 -16.04
C ASP A 60 -15.35 -19.74 -15.73
N ASN A 61 -14.21 -20.40 -15.97
CA ASN A 61 -14.06 -21.84 -15.84
C ASN A 61 -13.55 -22.27 -14.46
N GLN A 62 -13.13 -21.32 -13.62
CA GLN A 62 -12.57 -21.59 -12.30
C GLN A 62 -13.25 -20.71 -11.26
N THR A 63 -13.35 -21.23 -10.03
CA THR A 63 -13.86 -20.49 -8.86
C THR A 63 -12.74 -19.99 -7.97
N GLU A 64 -11.51 -20.47 -8.17
CA GLU A 64 -10.34 -20.13 -7.39
C GLU A 64 -9.17 -19.78 -8.33
N TYR A 65 -8.47 -18.70 -7.99
CA TYR A 65 -7.38 -18.13 -8.76
C TYR A 65 -6.24 -17.71 -7.86
N PHE A 66 -5.05 -17.62 -8.46
CA PHE A 66 -3.84 -17.16 -7.81
C PHE A 66 -3.21 -16.03 -8.63
N PHE A 67 -2.71 -15.01 -7.94
CA PHE A 67 -1.90 -13.98 -8.57
C PHE A 67 -0.62 -14.56 -9.18
N ASP A 68 -0.15 -13.95 -10.26
CA ASP A 68 0.99 -14.38 -11.07
C ASP A 68 2.35 -14.28 -10.37
N LYS A 69 2.41 -13.61 -9.21
CA LYS A 69 3.60 -13.40 -8.41
C LYS A 69 3.30 -13.51 -6.93
N LEU A 70 4.33 -13.92 -6.18
CA LEU A 70 4.35 -13.72 -4.75
C LEU A 70 4.58 -12.23 -4.46
N LEU A 71 3.90 -11.73 -3.43
CA LEU A 71 4.03 -10.34 -2.97
C LEU A 71 4.65 -10.34 -1.57
N PRO A 72 5.57 -9.40 -1.27
CA PRO A 72 6.05 -9.25 0.10
C PRO A 72 4.93 -8.71 1.00
N ASN A 73 5.17 -8.76 2.31
CA ASN A 73 4.31 -8.12 3.29
C ASN A 73 4.11 -6.62 2.97
N GLY A 74 2.88 -6.14 3.09
CA GLY A 74 2.57 -4.72 2.96
C GLY A 74 1.10 -4.44 2.71
N ILE A 75 0.83 -3.17 2.43
CA ILE A 75 -0.49 -2.61 2.21
C ILE A 75 -0.68 -2.37 0.71
N TYR A 76 -1.77 -2.90 0.16
CA TYR A 76 -2.04 -2.89 -1.27
C TYR A 76 -3.49 -2.57 -1.58
N ASP A 77 -3.71 -1.95 -2.73
CA ASP A 77 -5.04 -1.76 -3.29
C ASP A 77 -5.34 -2.83 -4.34
N PHE A 78 -6.58 -3.33 -4.36
CA PHE A 78 -7.07 -4.25 -5.39
C PHE A 78 -8.09 -3.56 -6.27
N HIS A 79 -7.89 -3.66 -7.58
CA HIS A 79 -8.79 -3.09 -8.59
C HIS A 79 -9.22 -4.16 -9.58
N LEU A 80 -10.46 -4.06 -10.04
CA LEU A 80 -10.96 -4.89 -11.13
C LEU A 80 -11.05 -4.08 -12.40
N LEU A 81 -10.42 -4.59 -13.44
CA LEU A 81 -10.29 -3.92 -14.72
C LEU A 81 -10.89 -4.78 -15.81
N ASN A 82 -11.55 -4.14 -16.75
CA ASN A 82 -11.94 -4.78 -17.99
C ASN A 82 -10.69 -4.92 -18.88
N MET A 83 -10.41 -6.13 -19.38
CA MET A 83 -9.27 -6.39 -20.26
C MET A 83 -9.32 -5.62 -21.59
N LYS A 84 -10.50 -5.20 -22.06
CA LYS A 84 -10.66 -4.55 -23.38
C LYS A 84 -10.53 -3.04 -23.36
N ASP A 85 -10.96 -2.37 -22.29
CA ASP A 85 -11.02 -0.89 -22.21
C ASP A 85 -10.07 -0.35 -21.11
N GLU A 86 -9.49 -1.21 -20.28
CA GLU A 86 -8.57 -0.86 -19.17
C GLU A 86 -9.10 0.15 -18.15
N ARG A 87 -10.35 0.62 -18.30
CA ARG A 87 -11.03 1.50 -17.34
C ARG A 87 -11.38 0.73 -16.08
N VAL A 88 -11.28 1.45 -14.96
CA VAL A 88 -11.80 1.00 -13.67
C VAL A 88 -13.31 0.80 -13.83
N ASN A 89 -13.77 -0.40 -13.50
CA ASN A 89 -15.18 -0.74 -13.54
C ASN A 89 -15.95 0.05 -12.46
N ASP A 90 -17.28 0.10 -12.52
CA ASP A 90 -18.12 0.77 -11.50
C ASP A 90 -18.07 0.07 -10.11
N ILE A 91 -17.34 -1.05 -10.03
CA ILE A 91 -17.11 -1.81 -8.81
C ILE A 91 -15.98 -1.13 -8.02
N LYS A 92 -16.29 -0.74 -6.78
CA LYS A 92 -15.33 -0.13 -5.86
C LYS A 92 -14.17 -1.06 -5.57
N SER A 93 -12.98 -0.46 -5.59
CA SER A 93 -11.72 -1.12 -5.27
C SER A 93 -11.68 -1.51 -3.79
N ILE A 94 -10.82 -2.46 -3.45
CA ILE A 94 -10.43 -2.69 -2.05
C ILE A 94 -9.21 -1.82 -1.83
N GLU A 95 -9.32 -0.87 -0.91
CA GLU A 95 -8.21 0.00 -0.54
C GLU A 95 -7.58 -0.50 0.76
N HIS A 96 -6.27 -0.34 0.90
CA HIS A 96 -5.52 -0.69 2.10
C HIS A 96 -5.68 -2.16 2.56
N PHE A 97 -5.64 -3.11 1.64
CA PHE A 97 -5.61 -4.53 2.00
C PHE A 97 -4.22 -4.94 2.49
N VAL A 98 -4.16 -5.48 3.71
CA VAL A 98 -2.92 -5.98 4.31
C VAL A 98 -2.61 -7.39 3.81
N ILE A 99 -1.45 -7.53 3.17
CA ILE A 99 -0.83 -8.83 2.86
C ILE A 99 0.22 -9.08 3.94
N GLY A 100 0.08 -10.17 4.70
CA GLY A 100 1.00 -10.49 5.80
C GLY A 100 0.59 -9.79 7.09
N THR A 101 1.54 -9.11 7.73
CA THR A 101 1.35 -8.45 9.03
C THR A 101 1.62 -6.96 8.91
N GLU A 102 0.62 -6.14 9.17
CA GLU A 102 0.79 -4.69 9.23
C GLU A 102 1.71 -4.30 10.39
N ILE A 103 2.59 -3.34 10.15
CA ILE A 103 3.33 -2.68 11.23
C ILE A 103 2.36 -1.67 11.84
N GLU A 104 1.88 -1.96 13.04
CA GLU A 104 0.98 -1.05 13.74
C GLU A 104 1.76 0.19 14.22
N ILE A 105 1.37 1.36 13.71
CA ILE A 105 2.01 2.64 14.03
C ILE A 105 0.96 3.68 14.44
N LEU A 106 1.36 4.55 15.36
CA LEU A 106 0.62 5.73 15.77
C LEU A 106 1.52 6.97 15.71
N THR A 107 0.90 8.13 15.56
CA THR A 107 1.57 9.41 15.60
C THR A 107 0.86 10.35 16.57
N GLU A 108 1.66 11.01 17.40
CA GLU A 108 1.21 12.09 18.28
C GLU A 108 1.95 13.37 17.89
N ILE A 109 1.24 14.50 17.89
CA ILE A 109 1.85 15.83 17.76
C ILE A 109 1.92 16.41 19.17
N ASP A 110 3.10 16.86 19.57
CA ASP A 110 3.26 17.58 20.83
C ASP A 110 2.97 19.08 20.71
N ASP A 111 3.05 19.80 21.83
CA ASP A 111 2.74 21.23 21.89
C ASP A 111 3.70 22.09 21.06
N GLU A 112 4.91 21.60 20.76
CA GLU A 112 5.88 22.28 19.92
C GLU A 112 5.66 21.99 18.43
N ASN A 113 4.70 21.14 18.08
CA ASN A 113 4.45 20.56 16.75
C ASN A 113 5.54 19.59 16.28
N ASP A 114 6.29 18.99 17.19
CA ASP A 114 7.11 17.84 16.86
C ASP A 114 6.23 16.60 16.79
N ILE A 115 6.63 15.65 15.95
CA ILE A 115 5.86 14.44 15.68
C ILE A 115 6.56 13.27 16.35
N LEU A 116 5.84 12.59 17.22
CA LEU A 116 6.28 11.35 17.85
C LEU A 116 5.66 10.17 17.10
N ILE A 117 6.50 9.33 16.50
CA ILE A 117 6.10 8.02 15.97
C ILE A 117 6.14 7.01 17.11
N LYS A 118 5.07 6.21 17.26
CA LYS A 118 4.99 5.08 18.19
C LYS A 118 4.69 3.80 17.41
N LEU A 119 5.53 2.80 17.54
CA LEU A 119 5.34 1.46 17.00
C LEU A 119 4.84 0.54 18.13
N GLN A 120 3.88 -0.34 17.82
CA GLN A 120 3.41 -1.33 18.80
C GLN A 120 4.40 -2.49 18.97
N GLU A 121 5.27 -2.71 17.99
CA GLU A 121 6.35 -3.69 18.01
C GLU A 121 7.70 -3.02 17.71
N PRO A 122 8.82 -3.54 18.25
CA PRO A 122 10.14 -2.98 17.97
C PRO A 122 10.46 -2.99 16.48
N ALA A 123 10.94 -1.85 15.95
CA ALA A 123 11.38 -1.74 14.58
C ALA A 123 12.48 -2.76 14.25
N THR A 124 12.41 -3.34 13.06
CA THR A 124 13.51 -4.19 12.58
C THR A 124 14.64 -3.35 12.02
N LYS A 125 15.80 -3.99 11.91
CA LYS A 125 16.98 -3.35 11.32
C LYS A 125 16.64 -2.79 9.92
N ASP A 126 17.03 -1.55 9.70
CA ASP A 126 16.83 -0.81 8.44
C ASP A 126 15.37 -0.48 8.09
N ASP A 127 14.42 -0.56 9.02
CA ASP A 127 13.06 -0.04 8.79
C ASP A 127 13.11 1.46 8.52
N LEU A 128 12.31 1.89 7.54
CA LEU A 128 12.27 3.25 7.03
C LEU A 128 10.92 3.91 7.33
N TYR A 129 10.93 5.23 7.43
CA TYR A 129 9.69 6.01 7.51
C TYR A 129 9.74 7.26 6.63
N GLY A 130 8.56 7.77 6.32
CA GLY A 130 8.37 9.01 5.60
C GLY A 130 7.04 9.68 5.93
N VAL A 131 6.97 10.99 5.74
CA VAL A 131 5.76 11.79 5.98
C VAL A 131 5.13 12.17 4.65
N TYR A 132 3.83 11.89 4.52
CA TYR A 132 3.06 12.10 3.29
C TYR A 132 1.78 12.88 3.57
N VAL A 133 1.27 13.56 2.55
CA VAL A 133 -0.12 14.05 2.56
C VAL A 133 -1.05 12.86 2.33
N VAL A 134 -2.14 12.75 3.07
CA VAL A 134 -3.09 11.62 2.99
C VAL A 134 -3.61 11.41 1.57
N GLU A 135 -3.81 12.48 0.79
CA GLU A 135 -4.27 12.42 -0.60
C GLU A 135 -3.23 11.80 -1.57
N GLN A 136 -1.99 11.57 -1.14
CA GLN A 136 -0.94 11.01 -1.99
C GLN A 136 -1.05 9.49 -2.09
N GLU A 137 -1.52 9.01 -3.23
CA GLU A 137 -1.68 7.57 -3.52
C GLU A 137 -0.35 6.83 -3.83
N GLU A 138 0.78 7.53 -3.81
CA GLU A 138 2.10 6.98 -4.16
C GLU A 138 3.10 7.16 -3.02
N SER A 139 3.75 6.06 -2.61
CA SER A 139 4.84 6.04 -1.63
C SER A 139 6.21 6.23 -2.27
N LYS A 140 6.33 7.21 -3.18
CA LYS A 140 7.61 7.58 -3.79
C LYS A 140 8.30 8.65 -2.96
N GLU A 141 9.62 8.58 -2.88
CA GLU A 141 10.44 9.53 -2.12
C GLU A 141 10.20 11.00 -2.52
N LYS A 142 9.93 11.27 -3.81
CA LYS A 142 9.63 12.64 -4.30
C LYS A 142 8.36 13.28 -3.73
N PHE A 143 7.48 12.49 -3.11
CA PHE A 143 6.25 12.97 -2.47
C PHE A 143 6.39 13.14 -0.96
N LEU A 144 7.57 12.86 -0.40
CA LEU A 144 7.87 13.14 0.99
C LEU A 144 7.77 14.63 1.28
N ILE A 145 7.18 14.96 2.42
CA ILE A 145 7.06 16.33 2.91
C ILE A 145 8.06 16.52 4.05
N GLY A 146 8.83 17.59 3.98
CA GLY A 146 9.77 17.97 5.04
C GLY A 146 11.01 17.08 5.17
N MET A 147 11.14 16.06 4.31
CA MET A 147 12.27 15.14 4.28
C MET A 147 12.92 15.16 2.89
N LYS A 148 14.25 14.99 2.83
CA LYS A 148 14.98 14.87 1.55
C LYS A 148 15.02 13.44 1.01
N GLN A 149 14.93 12.47 1.91
CA GLN A 149 14.96 11.02 1.65
C GLN A 149 14.22 10.30 2.78
N LEU A 150 13.88 9.03 2.60
CA LEU A 150 13.37 8.21 3.70
C LEU A 150 14.43 8.08 4.82
N GLU A 151 13.98 8.13 6.06
CA GLU A 151 14.85 8.02 7.23
C GLU A 151 14.71 6.67 7.91
N VAL A 152 15.80 6.21 8.53
CA VAL A 152 15.85 4.94 9.27
C VAL A 152 15.25 5.16 10.66
N ILE A 153 14.33 4.29 11.07
CA ILE A 153 13.72 4.29 12.40
C ILE A 153 14.76 3.92 13.47
N GLY A 154 15.54 2.86 13.21
CA GLY A 154 16.54 2.29 14.10
C GLY A 154 16.07 0.98 14.71
N GLU A 155 16.97 0.01 14.83
CA GLU A 155 16.65 -1.33 15.36
C GLU A 155 16.21 -1.27 16.82
N GLY A 156 15.12 -1.98 17.16
CA GLY A 156 14.60 -2.09 18.53
C GLY A 156 13.84 -0.87 19.03
N VAL A 157 13.74 0.19 18.22
CA VAL A 157 13.02 1.42 18.56
C VAL A 157 11.52 1.18 18.53
N ILE A 158 10.81 1.60 19.57
CA ILE A 158 9.34 1.62 19.64
C ILE A 158 8.78 3.04 19.62
N GLU A 159 9.60 4.06 19.94
CA GLU A 159 9.20 5.46 19.93
C GLU A 159 10.31 6.33 19.36
N ARG A 160 9.96 7.27 18.47
CA ARG A 160 10.92 8.17 17.84
C ARG A 160 10.30 9.52 17.54
N TYR A 161 10.92 10.58 18.04
CA TYR A 161 10.63 11.94 17.57
C TYR A 161 11.26 12.17 16.20
N ILE A 162 10.52 12.83 15.32
CA ILE A 162 10.97 13.16 13.97
C ILE A 162 11.05 14.68 13.80
N THR A 163 12.18 15.13 13.28
CA THR A 163 12.40 16.54 12.97
C THR A 163 12.00 16.79 11.53
N ILE A 164 10.97 17.60 11.33
CA ILE A 164 10.47 17.96 10.01
C ILE A 164 10.67 19.46 9.82
N ASP A 165 11.01 19.89 8.61
CA ASP A 165 10.90 21.30 8.25
C ASP A 165 9.42 21.72 8.30
N LYS A 166 9.03 22.33 9.42
CA LYS A 166 7.66 22.79 9.71
C LYS A 166 7.16 23.80 8.69
N THR A 167 8.03 24.49 7.94
CA THR A 167 7.61 25.42 6.89
C THR A 167 6.95 24.73 5.69
N LEU A 168 7.18 23.41 5.55
CA LEU A 168 6.59 22.58 4.51
C LEU A 168 5.23 21.97 4.94
N LEU A 169 4.90 22.06 6.23
CA LEU A 169 3.61 21.65 6.76
C LEU A 169 2.61 22.81 6.63
N LYS A 170 1.48 22.55 5.96
CA LYS A 170 0.47 23.54 5.63
C LYS A 170 -0.76 23.34 6.50
N LYS A 171 -1.25 24.44 7.06
CA LYS A 171 -2.51 24.47 7.82
C LYS A 171 -3.67 23.93 6.96
N GLY A 172 -4.48 23.05 7.55
CA GLY A 172 -5.65 22.46 6.90
C GLY A 172 -5.35 21.30 5.95
N ILE A 173 -4.10 20.83 5.88
CA ILE A 173 -3.72 19.62 5.17
C ILE A 173 -3.58 18.47 6.17
N ASN A 174 -4.11 17.31 5.78
CA ASN A 174 -4.00 16.06 6.52
C ASN A 174 -2.74 15.31 6.10
N TYR A 175 -1.98 14.89 7.09
CA TYR A 175 -0.73 14.15 6.91
C TYR A 175 -0.78 12.80 7.62
N GLU A 176 0.10 11.91 7.21
CA GLU A 176 0.32 10.61 7.81
C GLU A 176 1.81 10.22 7.71
N VAL A 177 2.26 9.42 8.66
CA VAL A 177 3.54 8.72 8.57
C VAL A 177 3.28 7.37 7.92
N ARG A 178 4.17 6.98 7.02
CA ARG A 178 4.21 5.65 6.42
C ARG A 178 5.51 4.97 6.79
N VAL A 179 5.43 3.71 7.19
CA VAL A 179 6.59 2.85 7.47
C VAL A 179 6.78 1.84 6.34
N PHE A 180 8.04 1.54 6.06
CA PHE A 180 8.47 0.65 4.98
C PHE A 180 9.57 -0.28 5.49
N LYS A 181 9.53 -1.55 5.07
CA LYS A 181 10.72 -2.41 5.16
C LYS A 181 11.69 -2.04 4.02
N SER A 182 12.98 -1.87 4.33
CA SER A 182 13.99 -1.46 3.33
C SER A 182 14.20 -2.44 2.17
N ASN A 183 13.89 -3.71 2.39
CA ASN A 183 13.96 -4.77 1.38
C ASN A 183 12.70 -4.81 0.47
N TYR A 184 11.62 -4.11 0.80
CA TYR A 184 10.38 -4.12 0.02
C TYR A 184 10.33 -2.97 -0.98
N LYS A 185 11.35 -2.94 -1.84
CA LYS A 185 11.46 -2.02 -2.97
C LYS A 185 10.92 -2.66 -4.23
N VAL A 186 9.98 -1.99 -4.90
CA VAL A 186 9.54 -2.39 -6.24
C VAL A 186 10.41 -1.66 -7.26
N LYS A 187 11.31 -2.42 -7.91
CA LYS A 187 11.88 -2.00 -9.20
C LYS A 187 10.87 -2.31 -10.29
N TRP A 188 10.26 -1.28 -10.86
CA TRP A 188 9.33 -1.42 -11.98
C TRP A 188 10.05 -2.00 -13.20
N SER A 189 9.88 -3.30 -13.47
CA SER A 189 10.67 -4.01 -14.49
C SER A 189 10.22 -3.75 -15.94
N TRP A 190 9.28 -2.84 -16.20
CA TRP A 190 8.73 -2.63 -17.55
C TRP A 190 8.86 -1.21 -18.09
N ILE A 191 9.38 -0.26 -17.31
CA ILE A 191 9.79 1.04 -17.85
C ILE A 191 11.15 1.40 -17.27
N ASN A 192 12.16 1.44 -18.15
CA ASN A 192 13.46 2.07 -17.94
C ASN A 192 13.30 3.58 -17.69
N ILE A 193 12.68 3.97 -16.58
CA ILE A 193 12.89 5.27 -15.99
C ILE A 193 13.90 5.03 -14.88
N PHE A 194 15.17 5.32 -15.19
CA PHE A 194 16.22 5.40 -14.19
C PHE A 194 15.68 6.19 -12.98
N SER A 195 15.81 5.63 -11.77
CA SER A 195 15.60 6.22 -10.44
C SER A 195 14.21 6.25 -9.77
N ASP A 196 13.10 5.79 -10.37
CA ASP A 196 11.77 5.86 -9.70
C ASP A 196 11.46 4.57 -8.90
N GLU A 197 12.29 4.23 -7.89
CA GLU A 197 11.98 3.15 -6.93
C GLU A 197 10.76 3.55 -6.08
N ALA A 198 9.82 2.63 -5.91
CA ALA A 198 8.68 2.81 -5.00
C ALA A 198 8.77 1.80 -3.87
N TYR A 199 8.41 2.24 -2.66
CA TYR A 199 8.38 1.37 -1.49
C TYR A 199 6.96 0.85 -1.29
N ILE A 200 6.88 -0.41 -0.88
CA ILE A 200 5.61 -1.01 -0.45
C ILE A 200 5.41 -0.60 0.99
N CYS A 201 4.33 0.13 1.25
CA CYS A 201 4.01 0.57 2.60
C CYS A 201 3.67 -0.65 3.46
N SER A 202 4.23 -0.72 4.66
CA SER A 202 3.99 -1.81 5.62
C SER A 202 3.18 -1.37 6.83
N GLY A 203 2.99 -0.06 7.03
CA GLY A 203 2.17 0.51 8.10
C GLY A 203 1.87 1.98 7.84
N ILE A 204 0.65 2.42 8.16
CA ILE A 204 0.18 3.81 7.99
C ILE A 204 -0.32 4.31 9.34
N SER A 205 0.11 5.50 9.75
CA SER A 205 -0.32 6.10 11.02
C SER A 205 -1.76 6.60 10.97
N ASN A 206 -2.29 6.94 12.14
CA ASN A 206 -3.41 7.87 12.19
C ASN A 206 -3.07 9.20 11.50
N THR A 207 -4.10 9.86 10.97
CA THR A 207 -3.96 11.19 10.37
C THR A 207 -3.66 12.24 11.44
N PHE A 208 -2.84 13.21 11.08
CA PHE A 208 -2.52 14.36 11.92
C PHE A 208 -2.52 15.67 11.09
N HIS A 209 -2.60 16.81 11.78
CA HIS A 209 -2.58 18.14 11.18
C HIS A 209 -1.74 19.09 12.04
N CYS A 210 -1.02 20.00 11.39
CA CYS A 210 -0.32 21.07 12.10
C CYS A 210 -1.26 22.25 12.33
N ASN A 211 -1.17 22.85 13.53
CA ASN A 211 -2.02 23.95 13.96
C ASN A 211 -1.69 25.29 13.28
#